data_AF-A0A1V5VIJ9-F1
#
_entry.id   AF-A0A1V5VIJ9-F1
#
_cell.length_a   1.000
_cell.length_b   1.000
_cell.length_c   1.000
_cell.angle_alpha   90.00
_cell.angle_beta   90.00
_cell.angle_gamma   90.00
#
_symmetry.space_group_name_H-M   'P 1'
#
loop_
_entity.id
_entity.type
_entity.pdbx_description
1 polymer ?
#
loop_
_entity_poly.entity_id
_entity_poly.type
_entity_poly.pdbx_seq_one_letter_code
_entity_poly.pdbx_strand_id
1 'polypeptide(L)'
;MKILFDQSGNPINPGEIKNAVDDFGKSYAATVNNIIRSSQRSLTQDIFAENVARLMANFKMTRKGLFNGIKYLNGAVQDPNGQILSCWLLIGSDAINLKNYLLQQNVKNTKRTLAELSANAKDKASADLWIMFKKLLSVCMSDGSYGLVAASKILFSIFPEIALPIDNVQWKSIFKTVDYSDVTALMAHEIITWENQTGHQLDSCDTSGSFTVVAVYNVMAMKARP
;
A
#
# COMPACT_ATOMS: atom_id res chain seq x y z
N MET A 1 6.70 -2.82 -17.77
CA MET A 1 6.73 -4.21 -17.28
C MET A 1 5.39 -4.45 -16.62
N LYS A 2 4.75 -5.58 -16.89
CA LYS A 2 3.52 -5.99 -16.22
C LYS A 2 3.93 -6.91 -15.06
N ILE A 3 3.40 -6.68 -13.86
CA ILE A 3 3.70 -7.43 -12.63
C ILE A 3 3.00 -8.80 -12.60
N LEU A 4 1.77 -8.88 -13.12
CA LEU A 4 0.95 -10.10 -13.13
C LEU A 4 1.03 -10.87 -14.45
N PHE A 5 1.89 -10.44 -15.37
CA PHE A 5 2.05 -11.06 -16.69
C PHE A 5 3.52 -11.33 -16.97
N ASP A 6 3.80 -12.44 -17.66
CA ASP A 6 5.14 -12.78 -18.10
C ASP A 6 5.63 -11.85 -19.24
N GLN A 7 6.86 -12.06 -19.69
CA GLN A 7 7.45 -11.26 -20.78
C GLN A 7 6.74 -11.46 -22.13
N SER A 8 6.02 -12.57 -22.31
CA SER A 8 5.21 -12.86 -23.50
C SER A 8 3.81 -12.23 -23.41
N GLY A 9 3.45 -11.63 -22.27
CA GLY A 9 2.15 -11.05 -22.00
C GLY A 9 1.09 -12.04 -21.54
N ASN A 10 1.47 -13.28 -21.19
CA ASN A 10 0.55 -14.26 -20.61
C ASN A 10 0.35 -14.00 -19.10
N PRO A 11 -0.84 -14.22 -18.55
CA PRO A 11 -1.06 -14.07 -17.12
C PRO A 11 -0.24 -15.10 -16.35
N ILE A 12 0.42 -14.66 -15.28
CA ILE A 12 1.12 -15.55 -14.35
C ILE A 12 0.10 -16.54 -13.76
N ASN A 13 0.46 -17.82 -13.69
CA ASN A 13 -0.43 -18.85 -13.20
C ASN A 13 -0.86 -18.58 -11.74
N PRO A 14 -2.15 -18.77 -11.37
CA PRO A 14 -2.61 -18.58 -9.98
C PRO A 14 -1.81 -19.37 -8.94
N GLY A 15 -1.36 -20.59 -9.27
CA GLY A 15 -0.51 -21.40 -8.39
C GLY A 15 0.88 -20.79 -8.14
N GLU A 16 1.44 -20.09 -9.12
CA GLU A 16 2.71 -19.39 -8.95
C GLU A 16 2.58 -18.14 -8.06
N ILE A 17 1.47 -17.41 -8.19
CA ILE A 17 1.14 -16.28 -7.30
C ILE A 17 0.95 -16.79 -5.88
N LYS A 18 0.16 -17.87 -5.72
CA LYS A 18 -0.07 -18.52 -4.43
C LYS A 18 1.24 -18.90 -3.75
N ASN A 19 2.14 -19.59 -4.45
CA ASN A 19 3.45 -19.96 -3.90
C ASN A 19 4.25 -18.71 -3.50
N ALA A 20 4.23 -17.64 -4.31
CA ALA A 20 4.91 -16.39 -3.97
C ALA A 20 4.35 -15.72 -2.71
N VAL A 21 3.03 -15.79 -2.50
CA VAL A 21 2.35 -15.28 -1.30
C VAL A 21 2.68 -16.13 -0.08
N ASP A 22 2.61 -17.46 -0.21
CA ASP A 22 2.89 -18.40 0.88
C ASP A 22 4.38 -18.32 1.33
N ASP A 23 5.30 -18.11 0.37
CA ASP A 23 6.74 -17.93 0.63
C ASP A 23 7.09 -16.53 1.17
N PHE A 24 6.14 -15.58 1.13
CA PHE A 24 6.40 -14.21 1.57
C PHE A 24 6.60 -14.16 3.09
N GLY A 25 7.72 -13.58 3.53
CA GLY A 25 8.22 -13.73 4.90
C GLY A 25 7.19 -13.45 6.00
N LYS A 26 7.11 -14.36 6.98
CA LYS A 26 6.15 -14.33 8.11
C LYS A 26 6.06 -12.98 8.84
N SER A 27 7.20 -12.30 9.02
CA SER A 27 7.25 -11.02 9.71
C SER A 27 6.54 -9.90 8.93
N TYR A 28 6.65 -9.88 7.60
CA TYR A 28 5.92 -8.92 6.77
C TYR A 28 4.42 -9.22 6.78
N ALA A 29 4.05 -10.49 6.58
CA ALA A 29 2.64 -10.91 6.58
C ALA A 29 1.95 -10.52 7.90
N ALA A 30 2.62 -10.72 9.05
CA ALA A 30 2.10 -10.31 10.34
C ALA A 30 1.92 -8.78 10.46
N THR A 31 2.86 -7.98 9.97
CA THR A 31 2.73 -6.51 9.97
C THR A 31 1.57 -6.06 9.07
N VAL A 32 1.47 -6.58 7.85
CA VAL A 32 0.41 -6.22 6.90
C VAL A 32 -0.97 -6.64 7.41
N ASN A 33 -1.11 -7.82 8.00
CA ASN A 33 -2.37 -8.28 8.58
C ASN A 33 -2.85 -7.38 9.73
N ASN A 34 -1.91 -6.91 10.56
CA ASN A 34 -2.25 -5.94 11.61
C ASN A 34 -2.73 -4.61 11.01
N ILE A 35 -2.06 -4.13 9.97
CA ILE A 35 -2.45 -2.91 9.26
C ILE A 35 -3.84 -3.06 8.63
N ILE A 36 -4.10 -4.14 7.90
CA ILE A 36 -5.41 -4.42 7.29
C ILE A 36 -6.51 -4.46 8.37
N ARG A 37 -6.27 -5.18 9.47
CA ARG A 37 -7.25 -5.26 10.56
C ARG A 37 -7.51 -3.91 11.22
N SER A 38 -6.47 -3.09 11.40
CA SER A 38 -6.60 -1.77 12.00
C SER A 38 -7.25 -0.75 11.05
N SER A 39 -7.00 -0.84 9.74
CA SER A 39 -7.58 0.06 8.74
C SER A 39 -9.07 -0.18 8.53
N GLN A 40 -9.60 -1.32 8.96
CA GLN A 40 -11.05 -1.58 9.00
C GLN A 40 -11.79 -0.79 10.10
N ARG A 41 -11.07 -0.17 11.04
CA ARG A 41 -11.63 0.69 12.08
C ARG A 41 -11.72 2.14 11.59
N SER A 42 -12.35 3.01 12.38
CA SER A 42 -12.28 4.46 12.17
C SER A 42 -10.83 4.93 12.14
N LEU A 43 -10.48 5.79 11.18
CA LEU A 43 -9.13 6.34 11.08
C LEU A 43 -8.95 7.48 12.09
N THR A 44 -8.11 7.25 13.10
CA THR A 44 -7.70 8.26 14.09
C THR A 44 -6.19 8.51 14.00
N GLN A 45 -5.73 9.59 14.62
CA GLN A 45 -4.29 9.88 14.74
C GLN A 45 -3.52 8.72 15.38
N ASP A 46 -4.08 8.07 16.40
CA ASP A 46 -3.42 6.97 17.11
C ASP A 46 -3.30 5.73 16.22
N ILE A 47 -4.35 5.39 15.47
CA ILE A 47 -4.33 4.27 14.53
C ILE A 47 -3.35 4.55 13.38
N PHE A 48 -3.36 5.79 12.86
CA PHE A 48 -2.37 6.24 11.88
C PHE A 48 -0.96 6.05 12.42
N ALA A 49 -0.67 6.55 13.62
CA ALA A 49 0.66 6.52 14.20
C ALA A 49 1.14 5.09 14.48
N GLU A 50 0.27 4.24 15.02
CA GLU A 50 0.56 2.82 15.23
C GLU A 50 0.92 2.13 13.92
N ASN A 51 0.11 2.31 12.89
CA ASN A 51 0.32 1.65 11.60
C ASN A 51 1.61 2.10 10.92
N VAL A 52 1.88 3.41 10.90
CA VAL A 52 3.12 3.95 10.34
C VAL A 52 4.31 3.42 11.14
N ALA A 53 4.29 3.46 12.47
CA ALA A 53 5.40 2.99 13.30
C ALA A 53 5.72 1.51 13.07
N ARG A 54 4.70 0.64 12.99
CA ARG A 54 4.86 -0.78 12.69
C ARG A 54 5.41 -1.03 11.29
N LEU A 55 4.87 -0.33 10.29
CA LEU A 55 5.26 -0.52 8.90
C LEU A 55 6.69 -0.05 8.63
N MET A 56 7.05 1.15 9.11
CA MET A 56 8.38 1.73 8.89
C MET A 56 9.47 0.87 9.54
N ALA A 57 9.20 0.29 10.71
CA ALA A 57 10.12 -0.65 11.36
C ALA A 57 10.34 -1.92 10.53
N ASN A 58 9.28 -2.50 9.94
CA ASN A 58 9.36 -3.68 9.08
C ASN A 58 10.23 -3.42 7.84
N PHE A 59 10.11 -2.23 7.24
CA PHE A 59 10.94 -1.77 6.12
C PHE A 59 12.33 -1.24 6.53
N LYS A 60 12.73 -1.38 7.80
CA LYS A 60 14.01 -0.92 8.35
C LYS A 60 14.25 0.60 8.21
N MET A 61 13.19 1.38 7.98
CA MET A 61 13.26 2.83 7.81
C MET A 61 13.48 3.59 9.12
N THR A 62 13.33 2.91 10.26
CA THR A 62 13.54 3.50 11.59
C THR A 62 14.98 3.44 12.08
N ARG A 63 15.91 2.85 11.30
CA ARG A 63 17.32 2.70 11.67
C ARG A 63 18.15 3.95 11.45
N LYS A 64 17.77 4.77 10.46
CA LYS A 64 18.45 6.00 10.00
C LYS A 64 17.46 6.89 9.24
N GLY A 65 17.80 8.16 9.04
CA GLY A 65 16.99 9.12 8.27
C GLY A 65 15.84 9.74 9.07
N LEU A 66 14.85 10.29 8.37
CA LEU A 66 13.75 11.07 8.97
C LEU A 66 12.94 10.27 10.01
N PHE A 67 12.77 8.97 9.78
CA PHE A 67 12.02 8.08 10.66
C PHE A 67 12.89 7.44 11.75
N ASN A 68 14.14 7.88 11.92
CA ASN A 68 15.09 7.31 12.86
C ASN A 68 14.55 7.31 14.29
N GLY A 69 14.65 6.16 14.96
CA GLY A 69 14.26 6.02 16.36
C GLY A 69 12.77 5.80 16.59
N ILE A 70 11.93 5.81 15.55
CA ILE A 70 10.51 5.48 15.68
C ILE A 70 10.34 4.03 16.14
N LYS A 71 9.47 3.84 17.13
CA LYS A 71 9.14 2.51 17.68
C LYS A 71 7.67 2.43 18.05
N TYR A 72 7.13 1.22 18.03
CA TYR A 72 5.86 0.88 18.66
C TYR A 72 6.14 -0.15 19.76
N LEU A 73 6.03 0.25 21.03
CA LEU A 73 6.36 -0.56 22.18
C LEU A 73 5.26 -0.43 23.24
N ASN A 74 4.82 -1.56 23.80
CA ASN A 74 3.83 -1.61 24.88
C ASN A 74 2.55 -0.81 24.59
N GLY A 75 2.07 -0.85 23.34
CA GLY A 75 0.86 -0.13 22.93
C GLY A 75 1.06 1.37 22.64
N ALA A 76 2.27 1.90 22.75
CA ALA A 76 2.57 3.31 22.54
C ALA A 76 3.55 3.53 21.38
N VAL A 77 3.31 4.61 20.62
CA VAL A 77 4.22 5.08 19.57
C VAL A 77 5.25 6.03 20.19
N GLN A 78 6.53 5.75 19.94
CA GLN A 78 7.63 6.66 20.19
C GLN A 78 7.99 7.32 18.85
N ASP A 79 7.82 8.63 18.75
CA ASP A 79 8.13 9.44 17.57
C ASP A 79 9.06 10.60 17.98
N PRO A 80 10.36 10.32 18.21
CA PRO A 80 11.26 11.27 18.88
C PRO A 80 11.46 12.59 18.11
N ASN A 81 11.26 12.58 16.80
CA ASN A 81 11.41 13.76 15.94
C ASN A 81 10.07 14.33 15.46
N GLY A 82 8.94 13.80 15.94
CA GLY A 82 7.60 14.23 15.51
C GLY A 82 7.30 13.94 14.04
N GLN A 83 8.02 13.02 13.39
CA GLN A 83 7.92 12.77 11.95
C GLN A 83 6.56 12.16 11.57
N ILE A 84 6.05 11.23 12.38
CA ILE A 84 4.71 10.66 12.17
C ILE A 84 3.65 11.74 12.41
N LEU A 85 3.81 12.53 13.48
CA LEU A 85 2.90 13.64 13.77
C LEU A 85 2.84 14.64 12.61
N SER A 86 3.99 15.03 12.05
CA SER A 86 4.05 15.92 10.88
C SER A 86 3.32 15.33 9.67
N CYS A 87 3.45 14.03 9.41
CA CYS A 87 2.71 13.37 8.34
C CYS A 87 1.20 13.41 8.58
N TRP A 88 0.76 13.14 9.82
CA TRP A 88 -0.65 13.22 10.19
C TRP A 88 -1.21 14.64 10.04
N LEU A 89 -0.49 15.66 10.50
CA LEU A 89 -0.93 17.06 10.38
C LEU A 89 -1.13 17.50 8.92
N LEU A 90 -0.39 16.91 7.98
CA LEU A 90 -0.50 17.24 6.56
C LEU A 90 -1.66 16.56 5.85
N ILE A 91 -1.92 15.28 6.15
CA ILE A 91 -2.87 14.46 5.36
C ILE A 91 -4.02 13.87 6.18
N GLY A 92 -4.06 14.04 7.50
CA GLY A 92 -5.03 13.37 8.37
C GLY A 92 -6.48 13.68 8.00
N SER A 93 -6.78 14.95 7.71
CA SER A 93 -8.12 15.37 7.25
C SER A 93 -8.47 14.74 5.89
N ASP A 94 -7.56 14.80 4.92
CA ASP A 94 -7.76 14.20 3.59
C ASP A 94 -7.95 12.68 3.68
N ALA A 95 -7.19 12.03 4.56
CA ALA A 95 -7.27 10.59 4.77
C ALA A 95 -8.60 10.18 5.41
N ILE A 96 -9.10 10.94 6.39
CA ILE A 96 -10.44 10.72 6.96
C ILE A 96 -11.50 10.90 5.87
N ASN A 97 -11.40 11.93 5.04
CA ASN A 97 -12.34 12.18 3.95
C ASN A 97 -12.34 11.05 2.92
N LEU A 98 -11.16 10.58 2.50
CA LEU A 98 -11.05 9.44 1.58
C LEU A 98 -11.61 8.17 2.24
N LYS A 99 -11.33 7.93 3.52
CA LYS A 99 -11.88 6.75 4.22
C LYS A 99 -13.41 6.76 4.24
N ASN A 100 -14.00 7.90 4.58
CA ASN A 100 -15.45 8.07 4.59
C ASN A 100 -16.04 7.92 3.18
N TYR A 101 -15.37 8.46 2.16
CA TYR A 101 -15.76 8.28 0.77
C TYR A 101 -15.77 6.80 0.36
N LEU A 102 -14.74 6.04 0.70
CA LEU A 102 -14.64 4.60 0.40
C LEU A 102 -15.75 3.79 1.10
N LEU A 103 -16.07 4.12 2.35
CA LEU A 103 -17.17 3.49 3.09
C LEU A 103 -18.53 3.70 2.41
N GLN A 104 -18.73 4.84 1.75
CA GLN A 104 -19.96 5.15 1.01
C GLN A 104 -20.09 4.39 -0.33
N GLN A 105 -19.02 3.74 -0.82
CA GLN A 105 -19.05 3.03 -2.10
C GLN A 105 -19.71 1.65 -2.04
N ASN A 106 -20.17 1.22 -0.85
CA ASN A 106 -20.88 -0.05 -0.64
C ASN A 106 -20.15 -1.30 -1.17
N VAL A 107 -18.81 -1.27 -1.17
CA VAL A 107 -17.99 -2.44 -1.47
C VAL A 107 -18.23 -3.50 -0.40
N LYS A 108 -18.68 -4.69 -0.80
CA LYS A 108 -19.02 -5.78 0.14
C LYS A 108 -17.77 -6.36 0.81
N ASN A 109 -16.70 -6.53 0.04
CA ASN A 109 -15.44 -7.06 0.54
C ASN A 109 -14.36 -5.97 0.55
N THR A 110 -14.09 -5.40 1.72
CA THR A 110 -13.07 -4.34 1.88
C THR A 110 -11.67 -4.76 1.45
N LYS A 111 -11.37 -6.08 1.39
CA LYS A 111 -10.10 -6.59 0.86
C LYS A 111 -9.97 -6.43 -0.64
N ARG A 112 -11.09 -6.30 -1.35
CA ARG A 112 -11.18 -6.18 -2.80
C ARG A 112 -11.58 -4.79 -3.27
N THR A 113 -11.55 -3.78 -2.38
CA THR A 113 -11.94 -2.39 -2.68
C THR A 113 -11.41 -1.91 -4.02
N LEU A 114 -10.09 -1.97 -4.27
CA LEU A 114 -9.54 -1.49 -5.55
C LEU A 114 -10.12 -2.20 -6.79
N ALA A 115 -10.40 -3.50 -6.72
CA ALA A 115 -10.93 -4.27 -7.84
C ALA A 115 -12.44 -4.03 -8.05
N GLU A 116 -13.19 -3.83 -6.96
CA GLU A 116 -14.66 -3.74 -6.96
C GLU A 116 -15.21 -2.31 -7.08
N LEU A 117 -14.38 -1.28 -6.85
CA LEU A 117 -14.79 0.10 -7.08
C LEU A 117 -15.17 0.34 -8.56
N SER A 118 -16.21 1.16 -8.76
CA SER A 118 -16.57 1.68 -10.08
C SER A 118 -15.42 2.50 -10.68
N ALA A 119 -15.39 2.66 -12.01
CA ALA A 119 -14.35 3.46 -12.68
C ALA A 119 -14.22 4.86 -12.07
N ASN A 120 -15.33 5.60 -11.99
CA ASN A 120 -15.35 6.95 -11.40
C ASN A 120 -14.85 6.97 -9.95
N ALA A 121 -15.18 5.93 -9.15
CA ALA A 121 -14.73 5.86 -7.77
C ALA A 121 -13.24 5.53 -7.64
N LYS A 122 -12.70 4.71 -8.55
CA LYS A 122 -11.26 4.46 -8.64
C LYS A 122 -10.49 5.70 -9.06
N ASP A 123 -11.00 6.46 -10.02
CA ASP A 123 -10.36 7.70 -10.48
C ASP A 123 -10.31 8.73 -9.35
N LYS A 124 -11.43 8.91 -8.63
CA LYS A 124 -11.46 9.77 -7.45
C LYS A 124 -10.51 9.30 -6.35
N ALA A 125 -10.54 8.01 -5.99
CA ALA A 125 -9.65 7.48 -4.96
C ALA A 125 -8.16 7.63 -5.34
N SER A 126 -7.82 7.40 -6.60
CA SER A 126 -6.45 7.57 -7.13
C SER A 126 -6.00 9.03 -7.08
N ALA A 127 -6.89 9.96 -7.43
CA ALA A 127 -6.62 11.40 -7.35
C ALA A 127 -6.41 11.86 -5.89
N ASP A 128 -7.27 11.42 -4.96
CA ASP A 128 -7.14 11.74 -3.53
C ASP A 128 -5.85 11.16 -2.94
N LEU A 129 -5.49 9.92 -3.29
CA LEU A 129 -4.20 9.31 -2.93
C LEU A 129 -3.02 10.13 -3.48
N TRP A 130 -3.08 10.59 -4.72
CA TRP A 130 -2.02 11.40 -5.32
C TRP A 130 -1.87 12.77 -4.64
N ILE A 131 -2.97 13.41 -4.27
CA ILE A 131 -2.95 14.67 -3.51
C ILE A 131 -2.22 14.47 -2.17
N MET A 132 -2.60 13.44 -1.41
CA MET A 132 -1.94 13.12 -0.15
C MET A 132 -0.47 12.73 -0.34
N PHE A 133 -0.16 11.95 -1.38
CA PHE A 133 1.21 11.58 -1.71
C PHE A 133 2.08 12.83 -1.92
N LYS A 134 1.63 13.78 -2.73
CA LYS A 134 2.34 15.06 -2.96
C LYS A 134 2.55 15.86 -1.68
N LYS A 135 1.51 15.94 -0.82
CA LYS A 135 1.63 16.61 0.49
C LYS A 135 2.71 15.95 1.35
N LEU A 136 2.72 14.62 1.42
CA LEU A 136 3.71 13.85 2.17
C LEU A 136 5.15 14.06 1.69
N LEU A 137 5.38 14.35 0.41
CA LEU A 137 6.75 14.59 -0.10
C LEU A 137 7.45 15.72 0.66
N SER A 138 6.73 16.77 1.06
CA SER A 138 7.29 17.91 1.78
C SER A 138 7.94 17.54 3.12
N VAL A 139 7.48 16.47 3.77
CA VAL A 139 8.01 15.98 5.05
C VAL A 139 8.77 14.66 4.92
N CYS A 140 8.68 13.99 3.77
CA CYS A 140 9.37 12.72 3.51
C CYS A 140 10.69 12.89 2.74
N MET A 141 10.91 14.07 2.14
CA MET A 141 12.11 14.39 1.39
C MET A 141 13.26 14.76 2.34
N SER A 142 14.47 14.33 2.00
CA SER A 142 15.70 14.69 2.67
C SER A 142 16.82 14.87 1.65
N ASP A 143 18.00 15.32 2.08
CA ASP A 143 19.17 15.55 1.21
C ASP A 143 19.55 14.35 0.33
N GLY A 144 19.21 13.12 0.76
CA GLY A 144 19.50 11.88 0.03
C GLY A 144 18.29 11.15 -0.54
N SER A 145 17.07 11.72 -0.47
CA SER A 145 15.84 11.01 -0.84
C SER A 145 14.73 11.95 -1.29
N TYR A 146 14.11 11.66 -2.44
CA TYR A 146 12.90 12.36 -2.91
C TYR A 146 11.63 12.04 -2.10
N GLY A 147 11.71 11.22 -1.06
CA GLY A 147 10.58 10.91 -0.18
C GLY A 147 9.52 9.94 -0.73
N LEU A 148 9.61 9.54 -2.00
CA LEU A 148 8.62 8.67 -2.68
C LEU A 148 8.35 7.35 -1.95
N VAL A 149 9.40 6.71 -1.43
CA VAL A 149 9.30 5.43 -0.71
C VAL A 149 8.58 5.60 0.62
N ALA A 150 8.90 6.65 1.37
CA ALA A 150 8.24 6.91 2.65
C ALA A 150 6.77 7.29 2.44
N ALA A 151 6.47 8.18 1.49
CA ALA A 151 5.12 8.62 1.20
C ALA A 151 4.20 7.45 0.78
N SER A 152 4.64 6.59 -0.14
CA SER A 152 3.86 5.40 -0.56
C SER A 152 3.59 4.43 0.60
N LYS A 153 4.56 4.22 1.49
CA LYS A 153 4.39 3.36 2.67
C LYS A 153 3.44 3.97 3.69
N ILE A 154 3.48 5.29 3.91
CA ILE A 154 2.49 5.96 4.76
C ILE A 154 1.09 5.74 4.20
N LEU A 155 0.87 5.97 2.90
CA LEU A 155 -0.44 5.72 2.29
C LEU A 155 -0.90 4.26 2.41
N PHE A 156 0.00 3.30 2.19
CA PHE A 156 -0.33 1.88 2.40
C PHE A 156 -0.69 1.56 3.86
N SER A 157 -0.07 2.23 4.83
CA SER A 157 -0.34 2.00 6.25
C SER A 157 -1.76 2.41 6.68
N ILE A 158 -2.45 3.21 5.88
CA ILE A 158 -3.83 3.65 6.12
C ILE A 158 -4.84 3.10 5.12
N PHE A 159 -4.42 2.86 3.87
CA PHE A 159 -5.26 2.37 2.80
C PHE A 159 -4.68 1.10 2.15
N PRO A 160 -4.43 0.01 2.91
CA PRO A 160 -3.90 -1.22 2.34
C PRO A 160 -4.83 -1.84 1.27
N GLU A 161 -6.09 -1.40 1.20
CA GLU A 161 -7.06 -1.83 0.20
C GLU A 161 -6.95 -1.13 -1.17
N ILE A 162 -6.23 -0.01 -1.28
CA ILE A 162 -6.11 0.77 -2.53
C ILE A 162 -4.72 1.39 -2.80
N ALA A 163 -3.82 1.47 -1.82
CA ALA A 163 -2.49 2.09 -1.96
C ALA A 163 -1.38 1.02 -2.02
N LEU A 164 -0.32 1.22 -2.81
CA LEU A 164 0.79 0.27 -2.94
C LEU A 164 2.07 0.77 -2.23
N PRO A 165 2.75 -0.02 -1.38
CA PRO A 165 3.96 0.41 -0.68
C PRO A 165 5.23 0.23 -1.53
N ILE A 166 5.51 1.19 -2.41
CA ILE A 166 6.55 1.08 -3.44
C ILE A 166 7.97 1.36 -2.88
N ASP A 167 8.97 0.62 -3.34
CA ASP A 167 10.40 0.90 -3.08
C ASP A 167 11.13 1.56 -4.27
N ASN A 168 12.40 1.92 -4.07
CA ASN A 168 13.21 2.59 -5.08
C ASN A 168 13.42 1.79 -6.37
N VAL A 169 13.60 0.47 -6.28
CA VAL A 169 13.80 -0.41 -7.44
C VAL A 169 12.52 -0.52 -8.24
N GLN A 170 11.37 -0.67 -7.58
CA GLN A 170 10.06 -0.71 -8.21
C GLN A 170 9.72 0.62 -8.89
N TRP A 171 9.95 1.75 -8.22
CA TRP A 171 9.77 3.08 -8.82
C TRP A 171 10.57 3.23 -10.12
N LYS A 172 11.87 2.90 -10.07
CA LYS A 172 12.79 3.09 -11.20
C LYS A 172 12.59 2.09 -12.34
N SER A 173 12.30 0.83 -12.01
CA SER A 173 12.41 -0.27 -12.98
C SER A 173 11.06 -0.78 -13.44
N ILE A 174 10.04 -0.75 -12.56
CA ILE A 174 8.72 -1.31 -12.83
C ILE A 174 7.76 -0.21 -13.27
N PHE A 175 7.51 0.76 -12.40
CA PHE A 175 6.48 1.78 -12.63
C PHE A 175 6.94 2.90 -13.56
N LYS A 176 8.20 3.35 -13.45
CA LYS A 176 8.79 4.38 -14.32
C LYS A 176 7.98 5.68 -14.39
N THR A 177 7.24 5.99 -13.33
CA THR A 177 6.48 7.23 -13.13
C THR A 177 6.71 7.70 -11.70
N VAL A 178 6.51 8.99 -11.44
CA VAL A 178 6.44 9.55 -10.08
C VAL A 178 5.01 9.91 -9.68
N ASP A 179 4.07 9.85 -10.63
CA ASP A 179 2.66 10.08 -10.37
C ASP A 179 2.06 8.84 -9.70
N TYR A 180 1.63 9.00 -8.46
CA TYR A 180 1.07 7.90 -7.69
C TYR A 180 -0.33 7.48 -8.19
N SER A 181 -1.04 8.36 -8.89
CA SER A 181 -2.30 8.02 -9.53
C SER A 181 -2.09 7.06 -10.71
N ASP A 182 -1.02 7.25 -11.50
CA ASP A 182 -0.63 6.31 -12.56
C ASP A 182 -0.38 4.91 -11.97
N VAL A 183 0.35 4.82 -10.85
CA VAL A 183 0.63 3.53 -10.21
C VAL A 183 -0.66 2.85 -9.74
N THR A 184 -1.56 3.61 -9.13
CA THR A 184 -2.83 3.06 -8.63
C THR A 184 -3.72 2.59 -9.78
N ALA A 185 -3.80 3.37 -10.87
CA ALA A 185 -4.54 3.03 -12.08
C ALA A 185 -3.96 1.81 -12.79
N LEU A 186 -2.63 1.74 -12.95
CA LEU A 186 -1.93 0.59 -13.53
C LEU A 186 -2.19 -0.68 -12.72
N MET A 187 -2.03 -0.62 -11.40
CA MET A 187 -2.31 -1.74 -10.50
C MET A 187 -3.76 -2.21 -10.63
N ALA A 188 -4.74 -1.30 -10.59
CA ALA A 188 -6.15 -1.66 -10.71
C ALA A 188 -6.47 -2.31 -12.07
N HIS A 189 -5.99 -1.71 -13.15
CA HIS A 189 -6.17 -2.23 -14.50
C HIS A 189 -5.55 -3.61 -14.67
N GLU A 190 -4.34 -3.80 -14.14
CA GLU A 190 -3.62 -5.05 -14.26
C GLU A 190 -4.30 -6.19 -13.47
N ILE A 191 -4.74 -5.92 -12.24
CA ILE A 191 -5.51 -6.87 -11.42
C ILE A 191 -6.76 -7.31 -12.20
N ILE A 192 -7.58 -6.37 -12.66
CA ILE A 192 -8.83 -6.67 -13.38
C ILE A 192 -8.56 -7.46 -14.66
N THR A 193 -7.53 -7.10 -15.41
CA THR A 193 -7.16 -7.80 -16.65
C THR A 193 -6.73 -9.24 -16.36
N TRP A 194 -5.92 -9.44 -15.33
CA TRP A 194 -5.48 -10.77 -14.92
C TRP A 194 -6.65 -11.65 -14.45
N GLU A 195 -7.55 -11.10 -13.63
CA GLU A 195 -8.73 -11.82 -13.14
C GLU A 195 -9.66 -12.23 -14.29
N ASN A 196 -9.86 -11.34 -15.27
CA ASN A 196 -10.69 -11.62 -16.44
C ASN A 196 -10.09 -12.71 -17.34
N GLN A 197 -8.77 -12.75 -17.51
CA GLN A 197 -8.12 -13.74 -18.38
C GLN A 197 -8.01 -15.12 -17.75
N THR A 198 -7.83 -15.17 -16.43
CA THR A 198 -7.65 -16.44 -15.70
C THR A 198 -8.97 -17.01 -15.18
N GLY A 199 -9.99 -16.17 -14.99
CA GLY A 199 -11.22 -16.55 -14.30
C GLY A 199 -11.05 -16.69 -12.77
N HIS A 200 -9.89 -16.32 -12.22
CA HIS A 200 -9.59 -16.38 -10.79
C HIS A 200 -9.58 -14.98 -10.18
N GLN A 201 -10.06 -14.85 -8.95
CA GLN A 201 -9.87 -13.64 -8.14
C GLN A 201 -8.45 -13.62 -7.57
N LEU A 202 -7.73 -12.51 -7.69
CA LEU A 202 -6.32 -12.44 -7.30
C LEU A 202 -6.13 -12.66 -5.79
N ASP A 203 -7.03 -12.14 -4.95
CA ASP A 203 -6.98 -12.34 -3.50
C ASP A 203 -7.25 -13.81 -3.09
N SER A 204 -7.85 -14.63 -3.96
CA SER A 204 -7.97 -16.08 -3.71
C SER A 204 -6.63 -16.83 -3.73
N CYS A 205 -5.56 -16.18 -4.21
CA CYS A 205 -4.21 -16.72 -4.14
C CYS A 205 -3.59 -16.62 -2.73
N ASP A 206 -4.18 -15.85 -1.82
CA ASP A 206 -3.79 -15.85 -0.41
C ASP A 206 -4.53 -16.96 0.35
N THR A 207 -3.81 -18.02 0.70
CA THR A 207 -4.36 -19.16 1.46
C THR A 207 -4.91 -18.80 2.82
N SER A 208 -4.36 -17.76 3.45
CA SER A 208 -4.81 -17.29 4.76
C SER A 208 -6.10 -16.47 4.68
N GLY A 209 -6.44 -16.00 3.48
CA GLY A 209 -7.56 -15.11 3.21
C GLY A 209 -7.48 -13.81 4.00
N SER A 210 -6.30 -13.35 4.40
CA SER A 210 -6.07 -12.19 5.27
C SER A 210 -5.63 -10.94 4.52
N PHE A 211 -4.99 -11.10 3.36
CA PHE A 211 -4.47 -10.02 2.52
C PHE A 211 -5.58 -9.31 1.74
N THR A 212 -5.34 -8.03 1.47
CA THR A 212 -6.07 -7.27 0.45
C THR A 212 -5.55 -7.69 -0.93
N VAL A 213 -6.35 -7.45 -1.97
CA VAL A 213 -5.92 -7.67 -3.35
C VAL A 213 -4.64 -6.89 -3.69
N VAL A 214 -4.48 -5.70 -3.10
CA VAL A 214 -3.28 -4.86 -3.23
C VAL A 214 -2.08 -5.46 -2.49
N ALA A 215 -2.28 -6.08 -1.33
CA ALA A 215 -1.19 -6.77 -0.62
C ALA A 215 -0.68 -8.00 -1.41
N VAL A 216 -1.58 -8.78 -2.04
CA VAL A 216 -1.19 -9.86 -2.95
C VAL A 216 -0.44 -9.31 -4.17
N TYR A 217 -0.94 -8.23 -4.78
CA TYR A 217 -0.25 -7.56 -5.87
C TYR A 217 1.14 -7.05 -5.45
N ASN A 218 1.28 -6.53 -4.23
CA ASN A 218 2.56 -6.07 -3.71
C ASN A 218 3.57 -7.21 -3.61
N VAL A 219 3.17 -8.41 -3.17
CA VAL A 219 4.07 -9.57 -3.16
C VAL A 219 4.63 -9.83 -4.56
N MET A 220 3.78 -9.82 -5.58
CA MET A 220 4.21 -10.00 -6.97
C MET A 220 5.08 -8.85 -7.47
N ALA A 221 4.74 -7.60 -7.12
CA ALA A 221 5.55 -6.44 -7.47
C ALA A 221 6.95 -6.48 -6.84
N MET A 222 7.07 -7.10 -5.65
CA MET A 222 8.35 -7.29 -4.96
C MET A 222 9.16 -8.43 -5.59
N LYS A 223 8.48 -9.48 -6.07
CA LYS A 223 9.08 -10.60 -6.82
C LYS A 223 9.57 -10.18 -8.21
N ALA A 224 8.90 -9.20 -8.83
CA ALA A 224 9.22 -8.68 -10.17
C ALA A 224 10.39 -7.68 -10.21
N ARG A 225 11.06 -7.42 -9.08
CA ARG A 225 12.26 -6.59 -9.05
C ARG A 225 13.40 -7.29 -9.84
N PRO A 226 14.24 -6.54 -10.59
CA PRO A 226 15.42 -7.08 -11.27
C PRO A 226 16.45 -7.69 -10.32
#